data_AF-A0A7V9NJY0-F1
#
_entry.id   AF-A0A7V9NJY0-F1
#
_cell.length_a   1.000
_cell.length_b   1.000
_cell.length_c   1.000
_cell.angle_alpha   90.00
_cell.angle_beta   90.00
_cell.angle_gamma   90.00
#
_symmetry.space_group_name_H-M   'P 1'
#
loop_
_entity.id
_entity.type
_entity.pdbx_description
1 polymer ?
#
loop_
_entity_poly.entity_id
_entity_poly.type
_entity_poly.pdbx_seq_one_letter_code
_entity_poly.pdbx_strand_id
1 'polypeptide(L)'
;MTENTPSSLRVSVFAIEGAVYTRDNIPLRIVFESTGEGGIRLLRHFEPLPVFFAFRIVREDGTPIGIPGAGKIDFREGSIRYLVLNSRETFGILVDLAEIIPSPEDVTEGDYEISVTYHNQYGEDCFRGKIGSDPINVKIAAP
;
A
#
# COMPACT_ATOMS: atom_id res chain seq x y z
N MET A 1 -7.45 21.55 -17.47
CA MET A 1 -8.26 20.32 -17.55
C MET A 1 -8.33 19.78 -16.14
N THR A 2 -9.47 19.95 -15.49
CA THR A 2 -9.68 19.63 -14.08
C THR A 2 -10.03 18.16 -13.93
N GLU A 3 -9.04 17.32 -13.61
CA GLU A 3 -9.25 15.98 -13.08
C GLU A 3 -9.80 16.09 -11.64
N ASN A 4 -11.07 16.46 -11.52
CA ASN A 4 -11.82 16.34 -10.27
C ASN A 4 -12.76 15.15 -10.42
N THR A 5 -12.20 13.94 -10.42
CA THR A 5 -13.00 12.79 -10.03
C THR A 5 -12.87 12.71 -8.52
N PRO A 6 -13.91 13.02 -7.72
CA PRO A 6 -13.85 12.70 -6.30
C PRO A 6 -13.55 11.21 -6.22
N SER A 7 -12.36 10.87 -5.71
CA SER A 7 -11.88 9.50 -5.70
C SER A 7 -12.84 8.70 -4.84
N SER A 8 -13.73 7.92 -5.48
CA SER A 8 -14.64 6.97 -4.85
C SER A 8 -13.90 5.77 -4.25
N LEU A 9 -12.59 5.92 -4.03
CA LEU A 9 -11.68 4.99 -3.41
C LEU A 9 -11.14 5.65 -2.15
N ARG A 10 -11.04 4.86 -1.08
CA ARG A 10 -10.21 5.16 0.08
C ARG A 10 -9.20 4.03 0.24
N VAL A 11 -7.98 4.38 0.63
CA VAL A 11 -6.96 3.43 1.02
C VAL A 11 -6.64 3.65 2.49
N SER A 12 -6.60 2.57 3.25
CA SER A 12 -6.24 2.58 4.66
C SER A 12 -5.18 1.51 4.90
N VAL A 13 -4.25 1.80 5.80
CA VAL A 13 -3.26 0.85 6.28
C VAL A 13 -3.53 0.55 7.75
N PHE A 14 -3.38 -0.70 8.16
CA PHE A 14 -3.63 -1.14 9.51
C PHE A 14 -2.49 -2.04 9.99
N ALA A 15 -2.14 -1.86 11.27
CA ALA A 15 -1.39 -2.86 12.00
C ALA A 15 -2.23 -4.14 12.16
N ILE A 16 -1.57 -5.29 12.23
CA ILE A 16 -2.18 -6.58 12.47
C ILE A 16 -2.25 -6.78 13.99
N GLU A 17 -3.47 -6.94 14.49
CA GLU A 17 -3.70 -7.20 15.92
C GLU A 17 -2.96 -8.47 16.37
N GLY A 18 -2.18 -8.33 17.44
CA GLY A 18 -1.39 -9.43 18.01
C GLY A 18 -0.10 -9.78 17.26
N ALA A 19 0.23 -9.08 16.16
CA ALA A 19 1.50 -9.29 15.48
C ALA A 19 2.67 -8.73 16.29
N VAL A 20 3.76 -9.50 16.34
CA VAL A 20 5.06 -9.03 16.83
C VAL A 20 5.85 -8.52 15.64
N TYR A 21 6.12 -7.22 15.65
CA TYR A 21 6.87 -6.53 14.61
C TYR A 21 8.36 -6.65 14.88
N THR A 22 9.10 -7.19 13.93
CA THR A 22 10.57 -7.27 13.96
C THR A 22 11.11 -6.77 12.62
N ARG A 23 12.42 -6.53 12.53
CA ARG A 23 13.04 -6.13 11.25
C ARG A 23 12.81 -7.15 10.12
N ASP A 24 12.56 -8.42 10.46
CA ASP A 24 12.39 -9.53 9.52
C ASP A 24 10.90 -9.88 9.29
N ASN A 25 9.97 -9.20 9.96
CA ASN A 25 8.53 -9.43 9.86
C ASN A 25 7.76 -8.17 10.26
N ILE A 26 7.29 -7.41 9.26
CA ILE A 26 6.51 -6.18 9.42
C ILE A 26 5.18 -6.34 8.65
N PRO A 27 4.28 -7.21 9.13
CA PRO A 27 3.04 -7.50 8.43
C PRO A 27 2.04 -6.35 8.61
N LEU A 28 1.49 -5.88 7.50
CA LEU A 28 0.47 -4.84 7.45
C LEU A 28 -0.73 -5.31 6.63
N ARG A 29 -1.89 -4.73 6.94
CA ARG A 29 -3.08 -4.88 6.11
C ARG A 29 -3.34 -3.57 5.37
N ILE A 30 -3.42 -3.63 4.05
CA ILE A 30 -3.88 -2.52 3.21
C ILE A 30 -5.32 -2.81 2.82
N VAL A 31 -6.23 -1.86 3.04
CA VAL A 31 -7.65 -1.97 2.71
C VAL A 31 -8.03 -0.91 1.71
N PHE A 32 -8.70 -1.34 0.65
CA PHE A 32 -9.38 -0.51 -0.32
C PHE A 32 -10.87 -0.46 0.03
N GLU A 33 -11.47 0.72 0.05
CA GLU A 33 -12.90 0.92 0.25
C GLU A 33 -13.49 1.72 -0.91
N SER A 34 -14.61 1.26 -1.46
CA SER A 34 -15.44 2.10 -2.34
C SER A 34 -16.26 3.09 -1.50
N THR A 35 -15.95 4.37 -1.57
CA THR A 35 -16.64 5.43 -0.80
C THR A 35 -17.79 6.08 -1.56
N GLY A 36 -17.89 5.85 -2.87
CA GLY A 36 -18.93 6.39 -3.73
C GLY A 36 -20.20 5.53 -3.78
N GLU A 37 -21.25 6.08 -4.39
CA GLU A 37 -22.50 5.35 -4.67
C GLU A 37 -22.36 4.37 -5.84
N GLY A 38 -21.41 4.64 -6.75
CA GLY A 38 -21.03 3.73 -7.83
C GLY A 38 -19.91 2.78 -7.42
N GLY A 39 -19.95 1.55 -7.94
CA GLY A 39 -18.83 0.61 -7.79
C GLY A 39 -17.56 1.13 -8.45
N ILE A 40 -16.39 0.74 -7.93
CA ILE A 40 -15.08 1.07 -8.47
C ILE A 40 -14.37 -0.19 -8.93
N ARG A 41 -13.74 -0.11 -10.10
CA ARG A 41 -12.91 -1.18 -10.64
C ARG A 41 -11.44 -0.89 -10.35
N LEU A 42 -10.74 -1.85 -9.79
CA LEU A 42 -9.31 -1.80 -9.48
C LEU A 42 -8.58 -2.84 -10.32
N LEU A 43 -7.31 -2.57 -10.65
CA LEU A 43 -6.43 -3.59 -11.18
C LEU A 43 -6.11 -4.58 -10.06
N ARG A 44 -6.41 -5.87 -10.25
CA ARG A 44 -6.12 -6.94 -9.28
C ARG A 44 -4.68 -7.43 -9.45
N HIS A 45 -3.75 -6.48 -9.37
CA HIS A 45 -2.31 -6.68 -9.37
C HIS A 45 -1.73 -5.77 -8.30
N PHE A 46 -1.21 -6.39 -7.24
CA PHE A 46 -0.65 -5.71 -6.08
C PHE A 46 0.82 -6.07 -5.87
N GLU A 47 1.35 -6.96 -6.72
CA GLU A 47 2.75 -7.39 -6.72
C GLU A 47 3.42 -7.07 -8.06
N PRO A 48 4.72 -6.72 -8.06
CA PRO A 48 5.54 -6.50 -6.88
C PRO A 48 5.15 -5.21 -6.15
N LEU A 49 5.13 -5.25 -4.81
CA LEU A 49 4.64 -4.13 -3.98
C LEU A 49 5.15 -2.73 -4.44
N PRO A 50 6.46 -2.51 -4.69
CA PRO A 50 6.96 -1.16 -4.97
C PRO A 50 6.57 -0.60 -6.35
N VAL A 51 5.83 -1.37 -7.17
CA VAL A 51 5.29 -0.92 -8.47
C VAL A 51 3.94 -0.21 -8.31
N PHE A 52 3.12 -0.67 -7.36
CA PHE A 52 1.76 -0.15 -7.14
C PHE A 52 1.62 0.60 -5.82
N PHE A 53 2.60 0.44 -4.93
CA PHE A 53 2.61 1.04 -3.61
C PHE A 53 3.91 1.82 -3.39
N ALA A 54 3.78 3.05 -2.91
CA ALA A 54 4.88 3.79 -2.33
C ALA A 54 4.65 3.85 -0.83
N PHE A 55 5.55 3.25 -0.06
CA PHE A 55 5.50 3.28 1.40
C PHE A 55 6.39 4.40 1.92
N ARG A 56 5.89 5.15 2.90
CA ARG A 56 6.66 6.09 3.69
C ARG A 56 6.79 5.51 5.09
N ILE A 57 8.02 5.20 5.47
CA ILE A 57 8.38 4.67 6.79
C ILE A 57 9.33 5.67 7.43
N VAL A 58 8.98 6.18 8.61
CA VAL A 58 9.76 7.20 9.31
C VAL A 58 9.91 6.79 10.77
N ARG A 59 11.15 6.78 11.26
CA ARG A 59 11.45 6.55 12.68
C ARG A 59 10.92 7.70 13.54
N GLU A 60 10.77 7.46 14.85
CA GLU A 60 10.42 8.50 15.84
C GLU A 60 11.33 9.75 15.75
N ASP A 61 12.61 9.58 15.42
CA ASP A 61 13.57 10.69 15.25
C ASP A 61 13.41 11.48 13.93
N GLY A 62 12.46 11.10 13.08
CA GLY A 62 12.21 11.70 11.78
C GLY A 62 13.05 11.14 10.63
N THR A 63 13.93 10.17 10.88
CA THR A 63 14.76 9.53 9.86
C THR A 63 13.90 8.61 8.97
N PRO A 64 13.87 8.84 7.64
CA PRO A 64 13.13 7.97 6.73
C PRO A 64 13.89 6.65 6.46
N ILE A 65 13.15 5.55 6.35
CA ILE A 65 13.66 4.29 5.81
C ILE A 65 13.40 4.28 4.30
N GLY A 66 14.47 4.21 3.52
CA GLY A 66 14.39 4.24 2.06
C GLY A 66 13.86 2.92 1.49
N ILE A 67 12.73 2.98 0.78
CA ILE A 67 12.25 1.87 -0.04
C ILE A 67 12.49 2.21 -1.51
N PRO A 68 13.27 1.39 -2.25
CA PRO A 68 13.49 1.62 -3.66
C PRO A 68 12.15 1.44 -4.40
N GLY A 69 11.81 2.41 -5.25
CA GLY A 69 10.70 2.22 -6.18
C GLY A 69 11.03 1.08 -7.14
N ALA A 70 10.06 0.21 -7.42
CA ALA A 70 10.19 -0.71 -8.53
C ALA A 70 9.82 0.06 -9.80
N GLY A 71 10.59 -0.14 -10.87
CA GLY A 71 10.39 0.56 -12.13
C GLY A 71 9.06 0.21 -12.81
N LYS A 72 9.04 0.25 -14.14
CA LYS A 72 7.86 -0.15 -14.89
C LYS A 72 7.69 -1.67 -14.85
N ILE A 73 6.43 -2.13 -14.86
CA ILE A 73 6.09 -3.53 -15.06
C ILE A 73 5.50 -3.71 -16.45
N ASP A 74 5.90 -4.78 -17.12
CA ASP A 74 5.27 -5.23 -18.35
C ASP A 74 4.29 -6.35 -18.05
N PHE A 75 3.00 -6.12 -18.35
CA PHE A 75 2.00 -7.16 -18.24
C PHE A 75 2.13 -8.12 -19.42
N ARG A 76 2.12 -9.42 -19.14
CA ARG A 76 1.96 -10.41 -20.22
C ARG A 76 0.58 -10.23 -20.86
N GLU A 77 0.49 -10.41 -22.16
CA GLU A 77 -0.77 -10.31 -22.88
C GLU A 77 -1.84 -11.22 -22.23
N GLY A 78 -3.02 -10.66 -21.94
CA GLY A 78 -4.12 -11.37 -21.27
C GLY A 78 -3.98 -11.59 -19.76
N SER A 79 -2.93 -11.10 -19.09
CA SER A 79 -2.74 -11.31 -17.64
C SER A 79 -3.45 -10.29 -16.74
N ILE A 80 -4.04 -9.25 -17.33
CA ILE A 80 -4.69 -8.17 -16.58
C ILE A 80 -5.99 -8.70 -15.97
N ARG A 81 -6.07 -8.66 -14.65
CA ARG A 81 -7.27 -9.03 -13.89
C ARG A 81 -7.79 -7.81 -13.16
N TYR A 82 -9.09 -7.78 -12.95
CA TYR A 82 -9.77 -6.67 -12.29
C TYR A 82 -10.51 -7.16 -11.05
N LEU A 83 -10.59 -6.29 -10.06
CA LEU A 83 -11.40 -6.40 -8.87
C LEU A 83 -12.46 -5.31 -8.95
N VAL A 84 -13.72 -5.63 -8.69
CA VAL A 84 -14.79 -4.64 -8.60
C VAL A 84 -15.19 -4.56 -7.13
N LEU A 85 -15.15 -3.35 -6.57
CA LEU A 85 -15.72 -3.03 -5.26
C LEU A 85 -17.04 -2.32 -5.50
N ASN A 86 -18.14 -2.93 -5.10
CA ASN A 86 -19.45 -2.30 -5.07
C ASN A 86 -19.45 -1.15 -4.04
N SER A 87 -20.51 -0.33 -4.04
CA SER A 87 -20.62 0.77 -3.07
C SER A 87 -20.44 0.27 -1.64
N ARG A 88 -19.54 0.93 -0.89
CA ARG A 88 -19.16 0.58 0.50
C ARG A 88 -18.47 -0.77 0.67
N GLU A 89 -18.15 -1.47 -0.43
CA GLU A 89 -17.41 -2.71 -0.36
C GLU A 89 -15.93 -2.44 -0.03
N THR A 90 -15.35 -3.36 0.74
CA THR A 90 -13.94 -3.30 1.12
C THR A 90 -13.19 -4.53 0.62
N PHE A 91 -11.92 -4.35 0.31
CA PHE A 91 -11.01 -5.44 -0.04
C PHE A 91 -9.66 -5.21 0.62
N GLY A 92 -9.17 -6.23 1.32
CA GLY A 92 -7.90 -6.18 2.04
C GLY A 92 -6.85 -7.09 1.42
N ILE A 93 -5.61 -6.62 1.41
CA ILE A 93 -4.42 -7.45 1.16
C ILE A 93 -3.52 -7.43 2.39
N LEU A 94 -2.79 -8.52 2.59
CA LEU A 94 -1.70 -8.60 3.57
C LEU A 94 -0.39 -8.40 2.82
N VAL A 95 0.48 -7.59 3.39
CA VAL A 95 1.81 -7.30 2.85
C VAL A 95 2.82 -7.38 4.00
N ASP A 96 4.07 -7.72 3.70
CA ASP A 96 5.16 -7.64 4.67
C ASP A 96 6.19 -6.63 4.16
N LEU A 97 6.43 -5.56 4.91
CA LEU A 97 7.40 -4.54 4.51
C LEU A 97 8.84 -5.05 4.57
N ALA A 98 9.13 -6.10 5.34
CA ALA A 98 10.45 -6.70 5.40
C ALA A 98 10.90 -7.22 4.01
N GLU A 99 9.95 -7.57 3.13
CA GLU A 99 10.25 -8.07 1.77
C GLU A 99 10.78 -6.98 0.82
N ILE A 100 10.57 -5.69 1.14
CA ILE A 100 10.90 -4.56 0.26
C ILE A 100 11.88 -3.55 0.86
N ILE A 101 12.24 -3.70 2.13
CA ILE A 101 13.28 -2.91 2.77
C ILE A 101 14.64 -3.50 2.37
N PRO A 102 15.49 -2.76 1.64
CA PRO A 102 16.73 -3.32 1.07
C PRO A 102 17.80 -3.61 2.12
N SER A 103 17.79 -2.87 3.23
CA SER A 103 18.76 -2.93 4.32
C SER A 103 18.01 -3.17 5.64
N PRO A 104 17.65 -4.42 5.99
CA PRO A 104 16.95 -4.73 7.24
C PRO A 104 17.71 -4.27 8.50
N GLU A 105 19.03 -4.10 8.42
CA GLU A 105 19.86 -3.51 9.46
C GLU A 105 19.55 -2.04 9.77
N ASP A 106 18.95 -1.31 8.82
CA ASP A 106 18.43 0.05 9.04
C ASP A 106 17.10 0.03 9.80
N VAL A 107 16.51 -1.14 10.05
CA VAL A 107 15.31 -1.25 10.86
C VAL A 107 15.72 -1.63 12.29
N THR A 108 15.88 -0.61 13.13
CA THR A 108 16.18 -0.77 14.56
C THR A 108 14.91 -0.88 15.40
N GLU A 109 15.04 -1.29 16.66
CA GLU A 109 13.92 -1.20 17.60
C GLU A 109 13.45 0.26 17.74
N GLY A 110 12.15 0.45 17.99
CA GLY A 110 11.56 1.76 18.20
C GLY A 110 10.18 1.93 17.57
N ASP A 111 9.65 3.14 17.67
CA ASP A 111 8.36 3.51 17.08
C ASP A 111 8.56 4.07 15.66
N TYR A 112 7.67 3.66 14.75
CA TYR A 112 7.69 4.01 13.33
C TYR A 112 6.33 4.51 12.88
N GLU A 113 6.33 5.62 12.16
CA GLU A 113 5.19 6.12 11.41
C GLU A 113 5.22 5.51 10.00
N ILE A 114 4.13 4.83 9.62
CA ILE A 114 4.01 4.14 8.33
C ILE A 114 2.77 4.62 7.61
N SER A 115 2.92 5.05 6.35
CA SER A 115 1.79 5.29 5.45
C SER A 115 2.05 4.69 4.07
N VAL A 116 0.97 4.46 3.32
CA VAL A 116 1.05 3.88 1.97
C VAL A 116 0.32 4.76 0.96
N THR A 117 0.91 4.90 -0.22
CA THR A 117 0.27 5.50 -1.39
C THR A 117 0.07 4.43 -2.45
N TYR A 118 -1.19 4.07 -2.71
CA TYR A 118 -1.54 3.26 -3.87
C TYR A 118 -1.50 4.13 -5.12
N HIS A 119 -0.93 3.62 -6.20
CA HIS A 119 -0.94 4.27 -7.49
C HIS A 119 -1.11 3.26 -8.62
N ASN A 120 -1.92 3.63 -9.61
CA ASN A 120 -2.13 2.82 -10.80
C ASN A 120 -2.12 3.71 -12.05
N GLN A 121 -1.31 3.32 -13.03
CA GLN A 121 -1.25 3.96 -14.35
C GLN A 121 -1.72 3.05 -15.49
N TYR A 122 -2.06 1.79 -15.17
CA TYR A 122 -2.32 0.70 -16.12
C TYR A 122 -3.79 0.26 -16.10
N GLY A 123 -4.18 -0.54 -17.10
CA GLY A 123 -5.53 -1.08 -17.22
C GLY A 123 -6.54 -0.11 -17.81
N GLU A 124 -7.66 -0.67 -18.28
CA GLU A 124 -8.77 0.07 -18.90
C GLU A 124 -9.97 0.11 -17.95
N ASP A 125 -10.69 1.23 -17.95
CA ASP A 125 -11.90 1.47 -17.15
C ASP A 125 -11.77 1.10 -15.65
N CYS A 126 -10.62 1.39 -15.06
CA CYS A 126 -10.34 1.17 -13.65
C CYS A 126 -9.78 2.44 -13.00
N PHE A 127 -9.62 2.44 -11.67
CA PHE A 127 -8.99 3.54 -10.96
C PHE A 127 -7.60 3.81 -11.53
N ARG A 128 -7.37 5.05 -11.97
CA ARG A 128 -6.07 5.57 -12.39
C ARG A 128 -5.75 6.81 -11.57
N GLY A 129 -4.49 6.94 -11.15
CA GLY A 129 -4.05 8.03 -10.29
C GLY A 129 -3.34 7.52 -9.05
N LYS A 130 -3.34 8.35 -8.00
CA LYS A 130 -2.67 8.07 -6.72
C LYS A 130 -3.59 8.40 -5.55
N ILE A 131 -3.53 7.60 -4.50
CA ILE A 131 -4.27 7.85 -3.26
C ILE A 131 -3.45 7.38 -2.05
N GLY A 132 -3.31 8.24 -1.06
CA GLY A 132 -2.60 7.97 0.19
C GLY A 132 -3.53 7.50 1.30
N SER A 133 -2.98 6.71 2.22
CA SER A 133 -3.59 6.43 3.52
C SER A 133 -3.21 7.49 4.55
N ASP A 134 -4.00 7.56 5.62
CA ASP A 134 -3.53 8.12 6.89
C ASP A 134 -2.36 7.27 7.43
N PRO A 135 -1.42 7.86 8.19
CA PRO A 135 -0.34 7.12 8.81
C PRO A 135 -0.83 6.29 10.01
N ILE A 136 -0.13 5.19 10.26
CA ILE A 136 -0.24 4.40 11.49
C ILE A 136 1.10 4.40 12.23
N ASN A 137 1.04 4.15 13.54
CA ASN A 137 2.23 3.93 14.34
C ASN A 137 2.40 2.43 14.62
N VAL A 138 3.62 1.93 14.44
CA VAL A 138 3.99 0.54 14.70
C VAL A 138 5.27 0.54 15.54
N LYS A 139 5.30 -0.28 16.58
CA LYS A 139 6.49 -0.47 17.41
C LYS A 139 7.24 -1.72 16.96
N ILE A 140 8.46 -1.56 16.48
CA ILE A 140 9.35 -2.64 16.09
C ILE A 140 10.16 -3.06 17.33
N ALA A 141 10.09 -4.35 17.66
CA ALA A 141 10.84 -4.96 18.75
C ALA A 141 12.23 -5.41 18.29
N ALA A 142 13.15 -5.55 19.25
CA ALA A 142 14.40 -6.25 19.03
C ALA A 142 14.12 -7.69 18.49
N PRO A 143 15.00 -8.20 17.61
CA PRO A 143 14.88 -9.56 17.08
C PRO A 143 14.96 -10.65 18.17
#